data_AF-A0A1M6SCU1-F1
#
_entry.id   AF-A0A1M6SCU1-F1
#
_cell.length_a   1.000
_cell.length_b   1.000
_cell.length_c   1.000
_cell.angle_alpha   90.00
_cell.angle_beta   90.00
_cell.angle_gamma   90.00
#
_symmetry.space_group_name_H-M   'P 1'
#
loop_
_entity.id
_entity.type
_entity.pdbx_description
1 polymer ?
#
loop_
_entity_poly.entity_id
_entity_poly.type
_entity_poly.pdbx_seq_one_letter_code
_entity_poly.pdbx_strand_id
1 'polypeptide(L)'
;MLQLTLERTKSVDNPISNETIRKKILRKRQEKFEQLTPHNSRPVVCVETGKKFLTTGRVANFLGVTRKQATSGLYKVLNGIQETYKGYHFILAES
;
A
#
# COMPACT_ATOMS: atom_id res chain seq x y z
N MET A 1 -49.98 37.91 -11.61
CA MET A 1 -49.55 36.51 -11.59
C MET A 1 -48.03 36.46 -11.76
N LEU A 2 -47.30 36.15 -10.70
CA LEU A 2 -45.84 35.96 -10.75
C LEU A 2 -45.54 34.55 -11.29
N GLN A 3 -44.70 34.43 -12.31
CA GLN A 3 -43.97 33.18 -12.58
C GLN A 3 -42.47 33.47 -12.55
N LEU A 4 -41.87 33.17 -11.40
CA LEU A 4 -40.44 32.99 -11.21
C LEU A 4 -40.04 31.67 -11.88
N THR A 5 -39.08 31.68 -12.81
CA THR A 5 -38.37 30.45 -13.18
C THR A 5 -36.92 30.55 -12.75
N LEU A 6 -36.58 29.60 -11.88
CA LEU A 6 -35.37 29.47 -11.08
C LEU A 6 -34.19 29.08 -11.97
N GLU A 7 -33.09 29.81 -11.87
CA GLU A 7 -31.81 29.48 -12.51
C GLU A 7 -31.29 28.14 -11.97
N ARG A 8 -31.27 27.10 -12.82
CA ARG A 8 -30.70 25.80 -12.47
C ARG A 8 -29.19 25.87 -12.67
N THR A 9 -28.47 26.26 -11.62
CA THR A 9 -27.01 26.16 -11.56
C THR A 9 -26.60 24.70 -11.81
N LYS A 10 -25.98 24.44 -12.96
CA LYS A 10 -25.22 23.21 -13.17
C LYS A 10 -24.00 23.32 -12.28
N SER A 11 -24.12 22.79 -11.05
CA SER A 11 -22.97 22.54 -10.19
C SER A 11 -22.04 21.59 -10.95
N VAL A 12 -21.02 22.16 -11.59
CA VAL A 12 -19.90 21.40 -12.14
C VAL A 12 -19.19 20.79 -10.94
N ASP A 13 -19.38 19.50 -10.71
CA ASP A 13 -18.54 18.72 -9.81
C ASP A 13 -17.08 18.92 -10.23
N ASN A 14 -16.38 19.81 -9.53
CA ASN A 14 -15.01 20.18 -9.87
C ASN A 14 -14.11 18.94 -9.74
N PRO A 15 -13.64 18.32 -10.83
CA PRO A 15 -12.92 17.04 -10.78
C PRO A 15 -11.60 17.15 -10.00
N ILE A 16 -11.04 18.37 -9.91
CA ILE A 16 -9.81 18.68 -9.17
C ILE A 16 -10.01 18.51 -7.66
N SER A 17 -11.22 18.77 -7.14
CA SER A 17 -11.57 18.62 -5.72
C SER A 17 -11.47 17.17 -5.25
N ASN A 18 -12.09 16.25 -6.00
CA ASN A 18 -12.15 14.83 -5.65
C ASN A 18 -10.76 14.17 -5.76
N GLU A 19 -9.98 14.52 -6.78
CA GLU A 19 -8.58 14.12 -6.95
C GLU A 19 -7.71 14.58 -5.76
N THR A 20 -7.87 15.84 -5.33
CA THR A 20 -7.12 16.43 -4.20
C THR A 20 -7.46 15.76 -2.87
N ILE A 21 -8.75 15.49 -2.64
CA ILE A 21 -9.20 14.77 -1.44
C ILE A 21 -8.64 13.34 -1.43
N ARG A 22 -8.68 12.63 -2.57
CA ARG A 22 -8.08 11.29 -2.72
C ARG A 22 -6.59 11.32 -2.37
N LYS A 23 -5.83 12.26 -2.93
CA LYS A 23 -4.39 12.42 -2.65
C LYS A 23 -4.12 12.72 -1.17
N LYS A 24 -4.91 13.59 -0.53
CA LYS A 24 -4.80 13.86 0.93
C LYS A 24 -5.06 12.62 1.78
N ILE A 25 -6.07 11.82 1.43
CA ILE A 25 -6.37 10.57 2.14
C ILE A 25 -5.23 9.56 1.96
N LEU A 26 -4.71 9.40 0.74
CA LEU A 26 -3.58 8.53 0.44
C LEU A 26 -2.32 8.97 1.20
N ARG A 27 -2.03 10.27 1.25
CA ARG A 27 -0.89 10.83 1.99
C ARG A 27 -1.01 10.58 3.50
N LYS A 28 -2.19 10.83 4.09
CA LYS A 28 -2.41 10.51 5.52
C LYS A 28 -2.27 9.01 5.82
N ARG A 29 -2.71 8.15 4.90
CA ARG A 29 -2.50 6.69 5.01
C ARG A 29 -1.02 6.35 4.94
N GLN A 30 -0.25 7.01 4.06
CA GLN A 30 1.20 6.85 3.93
C GLN A 30 1.96 7.36 5.17
N GLU A 31 1.63 8.54 5.69
CA GLU A 31 2.22 9.12 6.91
C GLU A 31 1.94 8.21 8.12
N LYS A 32 0.71 7.69 8.25
CA LYS A 32 0.36 6.69 9.26
C LYS A 32 1.07 5.35 9.03
N PHE A 33 1.32 4.99 7.77
CA PHE A 33 2.03 3.77 7.38
C PHE A 33 3.50 3.85 7.76
N GLU A 34 4.16 5.00 7.61
CA GLU A 34 5.54 5.26 8.03
C GLU A 34 5.68 5.33 9.56
N GLN A 35 4.77 6.00 10.27
CA GLN A 35 4.80 6.06 11.74
C GLN A 35 4.62 4.71 12.43
N LEU A 36 3.98 3.74 11.75
CA LEU A 36 3.80 2.36 12.25
C LEU A 36 4.93 1.42 11.84
N THR A 37 5.86 1.84 10.99
CA THR A 37 7.05 1.04 10.72
C THR A 37 7.97 1.07 11.93
N PRO A 38 8.30 -0.09 12.53
CA PRO A 38 9.37 -0.14 13.52
C PRO A 38 10.63 0.46 12.88
N HIS A 39 11.36 1.29 13.64
CA HIS A 39 12.56 2.01 13.21
C HIS A 39 13.63 1.14 12.52
N ASN A 40 13.59 -0.19 12.72
CA ASN A 40 14.53 -1.15 12.12
C ASN A 40 13.84 -2.19 11.20
N SER A 41 12.61 -1.93 10.76
CA SER A 41 11.92 -2.82 9.82
C SER A 41 12.45 -2.62 8.40
N ARG A 42 12.70 -3.73 7.70
CA ARG A 42 13.06 -3.75 6.28
C ARG A 42 11.80 -4.10 5.49
N PRO A 43 11.04 -3.09 5.00
CA PRO A 43 9.85 -3.36 4.22
C PRO A 43 10.21 -4.09 2.91
N VAL A 44 9.31 -4.95 2.45
CA VAL A 44 9.47 -5.74 1.22
C VAL A 44 8.29 -5.53 0.29
N VAL A 45 8.52 -5.62 -1.01
CA VAL A 45 7.48 -5.58 -2.05
C VAL A 45 7.39 -6.94 -2.71
N CYS A 46 6.18 -7.47 -2.85
CA CYS A 46 5.92 -8.60 -3.74
C CYS A 46 5.76 -8.09 -5.16
N VAL A 47 6.58 -8.58 -6.07
CA VAL A 47 6.67 -8.08 -7.46
C VAL A 47 5.38 -8.36 -8.23
N GLU A 48 4.83 -9.56 -8.07
CA GLU A 48 3.65 -10.01 -8.82
C GLU A 48 2.38 -9.25 -8.45
N THR A 49 2.26 -8.87 -7.18
CA THR A 49 1.05 -8.23 -6.66
C THR A 49 1.20 -6.71 -6.49
N GLY A 50 2.42 -6.19 -6.58
CA GLY A 50 2.76 -4.81 -6.24
C GLY A 50 2.55 -4.45 -4.77
N LYS A 51 2.23 -5.42 -3.89
CA LYS A 51 1.92 -5.15 -2.48
C LYS A 51 3.21 -4.92 -1.69
N LYS A 52 3.30 -3.77 -1.02
CA LYS A 52 4.33 -3.44 -0.03
C LYS A 52 3.93 -3.94 1.36
N PHE A 53 4.81 -4.72 1.99
CA PHE A 53 4.66 -5.26 3.33
C PHE A 53 5.69 -4.64 4.27
N LEU A 54 5.21 -4.01 5.34
CA LEU A 54 6.07 -3.32 6.30
C LEU A 54 6.81 -4.25 7.25
N THR A 55 6.24 -5.42 7.51
CA THR A 55 6.78 -6.36 8.46
C THR A 55 6.65 -7.77 7.92
N THR A 56 7.58 -8.62 8.32
CA THR A 56 7.55 -10.05 8.00
C THR A 56 6.27 -10.73 8.49
N GLY A 57 5.64 -10.21 9.55
CA GLY A 57 4.34 -10.70 10.03
C GLY A 57 3.22 -10.50 9.01
N ARG A 58 3.20 -9.38 8.28
CA ARG A 58 2.21 -9.16 7.22
C ARG A 58 2.45 -10.06 6.01
N VAL A 59 3.71 -10.31 5.68
CA VAL A 59 4.06 -11.29 4.64
C VAL A 59 3.62 -12.68 5.05
N ALA A 60 3.86 -13.07 6.30
CA ALA A 60 3.44 -14.36 6.85
C ALA A 60 1.93 -14.56 6.72
N ASN A 61 1.13 -13.55 7.10
CA ASN A 61 -0.32 -13.59 6.94
C ASN A 61 -0.76 -13.68 5.47
N PHE A 62 -0.11 -12.91 4.59
CA PHE A 62 -0.41 -12.95 3.15
C PHE A 62 -0.14 -14.32 2.52
N LEU A 63 0.93 -14.98 2.94
CA LEU A 63 1.33 -16.30 2.45
C LEU A 63 0.72 -17.47 3.21
N GLY A 64 -0.05 -17.21 4.28
CA GLY A 64 -0.61 -18.25 5.14
C GLY A 64 0.43 -19.09 5.87
N VAL A 65 1.56 -18.48 6.27
CA VAL A 65 2.66 -19.16 6.97
C VAL A 65 2.94 -18.56 8.34
N THR A 66 3.77 -19.23 9.15
CA THR A 66 4.23 -18.64 10.41
C THR A 66 5.27 -17.55 10.17
N ARG A 67 5.37 -16.59 11.09
CA ARG A 67 6.35 -15.50 11.01
C ARG A 67 7.79 -16.02 10.86
N LYS A 68 8.15 -17.10 11.57
CA LYS A 68 9.48 -17.73 11.48
C LYS A 68 9.78 -18.25 10.07
N GLN A 69 8.80 -18.89 9.43
CA GLN A 69 8.93 -19.37 8.05
C GLN A 69 9.10 -18.19 7.08
N ALA A 70 8.27 -17.14 7.23
CA ALA A 70 8.37 -15.96 6.39
C ALA A 70 9.72 -15.25 6.55
N THR A 71 10.25 -15.12 7.78
CA THR A 71 11.59 -14.54 8.02
C THR A 71 12.68 -15.32 7.31
N SER A 72 12.69 -16.65 7.47
CA SER A 72 13.71 -17.49 6.84
C SER A 72 13.59 -17.48 5.31
N GLY A 73 12.37 -17.55 4.77
CA GLY A 73 12.12 -17.52 3.33
C GLY A 73 12.52 -16.20 2.69
N LEU A 74 12.08 -15.08 3.26
CA LEU A 74 12.47 -13.75 2.79
C LEU A 74 13.98 -13.53 2.87
N TYR A 75 14.63 -14.00 3.94
CA TYR A 75 16.09 -13.91 4.04
C TYR A 75 16.77 -14.62 2.87
N LYS A 76 16.31 -15.81 2.49
CA LYS A 76 16.88 -16.54 1.34
C LYS A 76 16.67 -15.80 0.03
N VAL A 77 15.47 -15.26 -0.20
CA VAL A 77 15.15 -14.53 -1.42
C VAL A 77 15.94 -13.23 -1.53
N LEU A 78 15.95 -12.44 -0.47
CA LEU A 78 16.59 -11.11 -0.47
C LEU A 78 18.12 -11.18 -0.53
N ASN A 79 18.74 -12.31 -0.16
CA ASN A 79 20.18 -12.53 -0.31
C ASN A 79 20.54 -13.35 -1.56
N GLY A 80 19.58 -13.62 -2.46
CA GLY A 80 19.81 -14.36 -3.69
C GLY A 80 20.13 -15.86 -3.50
N ILE A 81 19.87 -16.42 -2.31
CA ILE A 81 20.02 -17.86 -2.03
C ILE A 81 18.89 -18.64 -2.70
N GLN A 82 17.71 -18.03 -2.82
CA GLN A 82 16.54 -18.60 -3.47
C GLN A 82 15.91 -17.55 -4.38
N GLU A 83 15.37 -17.94 -5.53
CA GLU A 83 14.76 -16.99 -6.46
C GLU A 83 13.37 -16.52 -6.00
N THR A 84 12.56 -17.45 -5.50
CA THR A 84 11.18 -17.19 -5.05
C THR A 84 10.91 -17.75 -3.67
N TYR A 85 9.93 -17.19 -2.97
CA TYR A 85 9.39 -17.78 -1.73
C TYR A 85 7.89 -17.99 -1.88
N LYS A 86 7.44 -19.25 -1.75
CA LYS A 86 6.04 -19.65 -1.97
C LYS A 86 5.49 -19.25 -3.36
N GLY A 87 6.37 -19.21 -4.37
CA GLY A 87 6.00 -18.85 -5.75
C GLY A 87 5.92 -17.35 -6.01
N TYR A 88 6.36 -16.50 -5.07
CA TYR A 88 6.41 -15.04 -5.24
C TYR A 88 7.85 -14.53 -5.14
N HIS A 89 8.14 -13.48 -5.91
CA HIS A 89 9.37 -12.71 -5.84
C HIS A 89 9.20 -11.56 -4.85
N PHE A 90 10.22 -11.38 -4.02
CA PHE A 90 10.27 -10.31 -3.04
C PHE A 90 11.52 -9.48 -3.21
N ILE A 91 11.35 -8.16 -3.21
CA ILE A 91 12.44 -7.19 -3.21
C ILE A 91 12.33 -6.29 -1.98
N LEU A 92 13.44 -5.67 -1.57
CA LEU A 92 13.37 -4.61 -0.58
C LEU A 92 12.57 -3.45 -1.15
N ALA A 93 11.67 -2.89 -0.36
CA ALA A 93 11.07 -1.63 -0.72
C ALA A 93 12.13 -0.55 -0.46
N GLU A 94 12.64 0.07 -1.52
CA GLU A 94 13.55 1.20 -1.37
C GLU A 94 12.92 2.27 -0.46
N SER A 95 13.75 2.83 0.41
CA SER A 95 13.38 3.82 1.42
C SER A 95 13.01 5.15 0.77
#